data_AF-A0A7C1QFD7-F1
#
_entry.id   AF-A0A7C1QFD7-F1
#
_cell.length_a   1.000
_cell.length_b   1.000
_cell.length_c   1.000
_cell.angle_alpha   90.00
_cell.angle_beta   90.00
_cell.angle_gamma   90.00
#
_symmetry.space_group_name_H-M   'P 1'
#
loop_
_entity.id
_entity.type
_entity.pdbx_description
1 polymer ?
#
loop_
_entity_poly.entity_id
_entity_poly.type
_entity_poly.pdbx_seq_one_letter_code
_entity_poly.pdbx_strand_id
1 'polypeptide(L)'
;EVVELYRSVYPELDAGAVLGIWDGEVKKFEKTLHQGLRALNKKKGKAQNEEELAQLAFSMYQSYGLPIEVSLETFHDWDISFDVTRVREVFDAIFGEHQNISRAGVEQKFGGHGLILSTGELKASDEEGLRKVTRLHTATHLLHQAIRDVLGPEVQQMGSDITVERTRFDFSFDRKLSPEELQRIEDIVNGKIKEDLQVKYEEMSKEDAEKTSALHFFKEKYPDMVKVYYIGKDLKNAYSKEFCGGPHVEHTGEIGTFVVKKQESVGRSTKRIRATVV
;
A
#
# COMPACT_ATOMS: atom_id res chain seq x y z
N GLU A 1 16.92 -25.18 14.83
CA GLU A 1 18.22 -24.65 14.38
C GLU A 1 18.30 -23.12 14.26
N VAL A 2 17.76 -22.46 13.23
CA VAL A 2 17.90 -20.97 13.10
C VAL A 2 17.28 -20.20 14.27
N VAL A 3 16.06 -20.57 14.69
CA VAL A 3 15.40 -19.95 15.86
C VAL A 3 16.21 -20.15 17.15
N GLU A 4 16.85 -21.30 17.32
CA GLU A 4 17.68 -21.59 18.49
C GLU A 4 18.98 -20.79 18.48
N LEU A 5 19.59 -20.62 17.31
CA LEU A 5 20.83 -19.85 17.13
C LEU A 5 20.64 -18.37 17.51
N TYR A 6 19.47 -17.80 17.22
CA TYR A 6 19.18 -16.38 17.43
C TYR A 6 18.35 -16.08 18.68
N ARG A 7 17.96 -17.09 19.46
CA ARG A 7 17.11 -16.94 20.64
C ARG A 7 17.69 -16.02 21.72
N SER A 8 19.02 -15.99 21.83
CA SER A 8 19.73 -15.12 22.78
C SER A 8 19.62 -13.64 22.45
N VAL A 9 19.41 -13.30 21.17
CA VAL A 9 19.29 -11.93 20.68
C VAL A 9 17.82 -11.54 20.49
N TYR A 10 16.99 -12.47 20.04
CA TYR A 10 15.57 -12.28 19.74
C TYR A 10 14.72 -13.32 20.51
N PRO A 11 14.47 -13.07 21.81
CA PRO A 11 13.73 -14.01 22.67
C PRO A 11 12.26 -14.20 22.26
N GLU A 12 11.71 -13.28 21.46
CA GLU A 12 10.36 -13.32 20.90
C GLU A 12 10.18 -14.31 19.74
N LEU A 13 11.27 -14.91 19.22
CA LEU A 13 11.18 -15.89 18.14
C LEU A 13 10.52 -17.19 18.61
N ASP A 14 9.30 -17.42 18.11
CA ASP A 14 8.55 -18.67 18.30
C ASP A 14 8.68 -19.57 17.06
N ALA A 15 9.35 -20.70 17.22
CA ALA A 15 9.53 -21.69 16.15
C ALA A 15 8.20 -22.23 15.62
N GLY A 16 7.20 -22.45 16.49
CA GLY A 16 5.89 -22.95 16.09
C GLY A 16 5.12 -21.94 15.23
N ALA A 17 5.16 -20.67 15.62
CA ALA A 17 4.55 -19.59 14.83
C ALA A 17 5.24 -19.43 13.47
N VAL A 18 6.58 -19.44 13.44
CA VAL A 18 7.37 -19.34 12.21
C VAL A 18 7.08 -20.50 11.27
N LEU A 19 7.07 -21.73 11.78
CA LEU A 19 6.76 -22.93 10.98
C LEU A 19 5.31 -22.92 10.48
N GLY A 20 4.36 -22.44 11.29
CA GLY A 20 2.96 -22.29 10.86
C GLY A 20 2.80 -21.31 9.71
N ILE A 21 3.51 -20.17 9.74
CA ILE A 21 3.54 -19.20 8.64
C ILE A 21 4.20 -19.84 7.41
N TRP A 22 5.34 -20.50 7.60
CA TRP A 22 6.09 -21.17 6.54
C TRP A 22 5.24 -22.21 5.80
N ASP A 23 4.60 -23.14 6.51
CA ASP A 23 3.74 -24.17 5.92
C ASP A 23 2.55 -23.54 5.18
N GLY A 24 2.01 -22.45 5.74
CA GLY A 24 1.04 -21.62 5.06
C GLY A 24 1.56 -21.13 3.72
N GLU A 25 2.70 -20.43 3.71
CA GLU A 25 3.36 -19.88 2.51
C GLU A 25 3.74 -20.96 1.49
N VAL A 26 4.24 -22.12 1.91
CA VAL A 26 4.55 -23.23 1.00
C VAL A 26 3.31 -23.72 0.28
N LYS A 27 2.21 -23.99 1.00
CA LYS A 27 0.94 -24.42 0.38
C LYS A 27 0.40 -23.37 -0.59
N LYS A 28 0.59 -22.08 -0.28
CA LYS A 28 0.18 -20.96 -1.12
C LYS A 28 1.05 -20.87 -2.38
N PHE A 29 2.35 -21.06 -2.25
CA PHE A 29 3.30 -21.09 -3.35
C PHE A 29 2.98 -22.26 -4.29
N GLU A 30 2.80 -23.48 -3.76
CA GLU A 30 2.48 -24.67 -4.53
C GLU A 30 1.19 -24.50 -5.36
N LYS A 31 0.14 -23.94 -4.74
CA LYS A 31 -1.11 -23.64 -5.44
C LYS A 31 -0.90 -22.66 -6.59
N THR A 32 -0.11 -21.62 -6.36
CA THR A 32 0.16 -20.58 -7.38
C THR A 32 1.02 -21.16 -8.51
N LEU A 33 2.03 -21.95 -8.17
CA LEU A 33 2.90 -22.65 -9.12
C LEU A 33 2.08 -23.57 -10.03
N HIS A 34 1.19 -24.40 -9.48
CA HIS A 34 0.30 -25.26 -10.28
C HIS A 34 -0.62 -24.47 -11.22
N GLN A 35 -1.12 -23.30 -10.78
CA GLN A 35 -1.94 -22.44 -11.62
C GLN A 35 -1.11 -21.80 -12.75
N GLY A 36 0.08 -21.31 -12.42
CA GLY A 36 1.04 -20.74 -13.38
C GLY A 36 1.45 -21.74 -14.45
N LEU A 37 1.84 -22.96 -14.06
CA LEU A 37 2.19 -24.04 -14.99
C LEU A 37 1.02 -24.44 -15.90
N ARG A 38 -0.20 -24.53 -15.36
CA ARG A 38 -1.39 -24.79 -16.17
C ARG A 38 -1.67 -23.65 -17.17
N ALA A 39 -1.49 -22.40 -16.75
CA ALA A 39 -1.68 -21.25 -17.61
C ALA A 39 -0.63 -21.20 -18.73
N LEU A 40 0.63 -21.48 -18.39
CA LEU A 40 1.74 -21.55 -19.34
C LEU A 40 1.49 -22.64 -20.38
N ASN A 41 1.15 -23.86 -19.96
CA ASN A 41 0.84 -24.97 -20.88
C ASN A 41 -0.31 -24.68 -21.85
N LYS A 42 -1.31 -23.88 -21.46
CA LYS A 42 -2.38 -23.43 -22.38
C LYS A 42 -1.89 -22.46 -23.47
N LYS A 43 -0.68 -21.91 -23.32
CA LYS A 43 -0.04 -21.00 -24.27
C LYS A 43 0.99 -21.71 -25.16
N LYS A 44 1.13 -23.04 -25.06
CA LYS A 44 1.99 -23.84 -25.95
C LYS A 44 1.69 -23.52 -27.42
N GLY A 45 2.75 -23.26 -28.19
CA GLY A 45 2.68 -22.93 -29.62
C GLY A 45 2.29 -21.48 -29.94
N LYS A 46 2.12 -20.60 -28.94
CA LYS A 46 1.85 -19.16 -29.15
C LYS A 46 3.08 -18.27 -29.17
N ALA A 47 4.24 -18.81 -28.79
CA ALA A 47 5.52 -18.16 -28.84
C ALA A 47 6.46 -19.05 -29.67
N GLN A 48 7.13 -18.47 -30.66
CA GLN A 48 7.98 -19.19 -31.61
C GLN A 48 9.42 -18.66 -31.68
N ASN A 49 9.68 -17.49 -31.09
CA ASN A 49 11.01 -16.88 -31.03
C ASN A 49 11.37 -16.46 -29.59
N GLU A 50 12.63 -16.11 -29.37
CA GLU A 50 13.17 -15.78 -28.06
C GLU A 50 12.51 -14.55 -27.42
N GLU A 51 12.09 -13.57 -28.21
CA GLU A 51 11.40 -12.38 -27.72
C GLU A 51 9.99 -12.71 -27.21
N GLU A 52 9.24 -13.51 -27.96
CA GLU A 52 7.92 -13.98 -27.57
C GLU A 52 7.98 -14.91 -26.35
N LEU A 53 9.00 -15.77 -26.26
CA LEU A 53 9.22 -16.64 -25.11
C LEU A 53 9.57 -15.82 -23.86
N ALA A 54 10.42 -14.80 -23.99
CA ALA A 54 10.75 -13.89 -22.90
C ALA A 54 9.53 -13.11 -22.42
N GLN A 55 8.71 -12.58 -23.35
CA GLN A 55 7.46 -11.89 -23.02
C GLN A 55 6.45 -12.82 -22.35
N LEU A 56 6.34 -14.07 -22.84
CA LEU A 56 5.47 -15.07 -22.23
C LEU A 56 5.93 -15.41 -20.81
N ALA A 57 7.23 -15.66 -20.60
CA ALA A 57 7.81 -15.89 -19.28
C ALA A 57 7.57 -14.68 -18.34
N PHE A 58 7.78 -13.47 -18.82
CA PHE A 58 7.52 -12.24 -18.06
C PHE A 58 6.04 -12.10 -17.69
N SER A 59 5.12 -12.44 -18.60
CA SER A 59 3.68 -12.43 -18.30
C SER A 59 3.30 -13.45 -17.22
N MET A 60 3.95 -14.62 -17.19
CA MET A 60 3.74 -15.63 -16.16
C MET A 60 4.32 -15.20 -14.82
N TYR A 61 5.49 -14.57 -14.84
CA TYR A 61 6.09 -13.95 -13.67
C TYR A 61 5.16 -12.87 -13.07
N GLN A 62 4.66 -11.94 -13.90
CA GLN A 62 3.78 -10.86 -13.41
C GLN A 62 2.43 -11.37 -12.89
N SER A 63 1.82 -12.32 -13.59
CA SER A 63 0.45 -12.76 -13.29
C SER A 63 0.37 -13.84 -12.22
N TYR A 64 1.38 -14.72 -12.18
CA TYR A 64 1.38 -15.92 -11.34
C TYR A 64 2.65 -16.04 -10.48
N GLY A 65 3.59 -15.10 -10.54
CA GLY A 65 4.84 -15.19 -9.78
C GLY A 65 5.73 -16.37 -10.20
N LEU A 66 5.56 -16.88 -11.41
CA LEU A 66 6.33 -18.03 -11.91
C LEU A 66 7.77 -17.60 -12.20
N PRO A 67 8.80 -18.23 -11.61
CA PRO A 67 10.19 -17.93 -11.93
C PRO A 67 10.50 -18.18 -13.41
N ILE A 68 11.45 -17.43 -13.96
CA ILE A 68 11.88 -17.62 -15.34
C ILE A 68 12.45 -19.02 -15.56
N GLU A 69 13.19 -19.56 -14.58
CA GLU A 69 13.79 -20.89 -14.64
C GLU A 69 12.75 -21.97 -14.94
N VAL A 70 11.60 -21.91 -14.24
CA VAL A 70 10.49 -22.86 -14.44
C VAL A 70 9.86 -22.68 -15.83
N SER A 71 9.81 -21.44 -16.33
CA SER A 71 9.30 -21.16 -17.68
C SER A 71 10.22 -21.73 -18.75
N LEU A 72 11.53 -21.55 -18.60
CA LEU A 72 12.56 -22.07 -19.52
C LEU A 72 12.55 -23.61 -19.56
N GLU A 73 12.45 -24.27 -18.40
CA GLU A 73 12.27 -25.72 -18.31
C GLU A 73 11.01 -26.17 -19.07
N THR A 74 9.89 -25.46 -18.88
CA THR A 74 8.63 -25.77 -19.58
C THR A 74 8.76 -25.58 -21.09
N PHE A 75 9.51 -24.58 -21.56
CA PHE A 75 9.74 -24.36 -22.99
C PHE A 75 10.60 -25.46 -23.61
N HIS A 76 11.58 -25.96 -22.87
CA HIS A 76 12.36 -27.13 -23.27
C HIS A 76 11.48 -28.38 -23.39
N ASP A 77 10.56 -28.61 -22.44
CA ASP A 77 9.57 -29.69 -22.49
C ASP A 77 8.58 -29.57 -23.67
N TRP A 78 8.47 -28.39 -24.28
CA TRP A 78 7.66 -28.17 -25.46
C TRP A 78 8.37 -28.50 -26.78
N ASP A 79 9.63 -28.93 -26.71
CA ASP A 79 10.47 -29.25 -27.86
C ASP A 79 10.72 -28.02 -28.77
N ILE A 80 10.76 -26.84 -28.15
CA ILE A 80 11.12 -25.58 -28.83
C ILE A 80 12.63 -25.41 -28.75
N SER A 81 13.29 -25.23 -29.88
CA SER A 81 14.70 -24.84 -29.94
C SER A 81 14.81 -23.32 -29.77
N PHE A 82 15.51 -22.86 -28.74
CA PHE A 82 15.74 -21.44 -28.48
C PHE A 82 17.08 -21.23 -27.75
N ASP A 83 17.65 -20.03 -27.84
CA ASP A 83 18.81 -19.66 -27.03
C ASP A 83 18.35 -19.18 -25.63
N VAL A 84 18.64 -20.01 -24.62
CA VAL A 84 18.33 -19.73 -23.21
C VAL A 84 18.93 -18.40 -22.75
N THR A 85 20.16 -18.09 -23.16
CA THR A 85 20.85 -16.84 -22.80
C THR A 85 20.09 -15.67 -23.37
N ARG A 86 19.70 -15.76 -24.65
CA ARG A 86 18.98 -14.69 -25.33
C ARG A 86 17.60 -14.43 -24.71
N VAL A 87 16.84 -15.48 -24.40
CA VAL A 87 15.54 -15.34 -23.71
C VAL A 87 15.73 -14.65 -22.36
N ARG A 88 16.78 -15.01 -21.62
CA ARG A 88 17.07 -14.42 -20.31
C ARG A 88 17.46 -12.94 -20.41
N GLU A 89 18.31 -12.56 -21.36
CA GLU A 89 18.65 -11.16 -21.61
C GLU A 89 17.43 -10.31 -21.92
N VAL A 90 16.55 -10.79 -22.81
CA VAL A 90 15.33 -10.07 -23.18
C VAL A 90 14.38 -9.98 -21.99
N PHE A 91 14.23 -11.05 -21.21
CA PHE A 91 13.44 -11.02 -19.98
C PHE A 91 13.98 -10.01 -18.98
N ASP A 92 15.30 -10.02 -18.73
CA ASP A 92 15.95 -9.11 -17.76
C ASP A 92 15.79 -7.65 -18.19
N ALA A 93 15.84 -7.36 -19.50
CA ALA A 93 15.57 -6.03 -20.04
C ALA A 93 14.12 -5.59 -19.78
N ILE A 94 13.13 -6.44 -20.10
CA ILE A 94 11.70 -6.16 -19.84
C ILE A 94 11.46 -5.98 -18.33
N PHE A 95 12.04 -6.85 -17.52
CA PHE A 95 11.93 -6.81 -16.07
C PHE A 95 12.53 -5.52 -15.49
N GLY A 96 13.71 -5.13 -15.95
CA GLY A 96 14.37 -3.89 -15.56
C GLY A 96 13.56 -2.64 -15.91
N GLU A 97 13.01 -2.56 -17.12
CA GLU A 97 12.13 -1.46 -17.52
C GLU A 97 10.89 -1.37 -16.62
N HIS A 98 10.26 -2.52 -16.33
CA HIS A 98 9.11 -2.57 -15.43
C HIS A 98 9.47 -2.17 -13.99
N GLN A 99 10.65 -2.55 -13.49
CA GLN A 99 11.16 -2.09 -12.19
C GLN A 99 11.37 -0.58 -12.18
N ASN A 100 11.90 0.00 -13.25
CA ASN A 100 12.11 1.44 -13.38
C ASN A 100 10.79 2.21 -13.41
N ILE A 101 9.78 1.73 -14.16
CA ILE A 101 8.42 2.31 -14.13
C ILE A 101 7.84 2.28 -12.71
N SER A 102 8.01 1.15 -12.02
CA SER A 102 7.55 0.98 -10.64
C SER A 102 8.28 1.94 -9.67
N ARG A 103 9.59 2.16 -9.86
CA ARG A 103 10.41 3.07 -9.05
C ARG A 103 10.13 4.55 -9.35
N ALA A 104 9.99 4.93 -10.61
CA ALA A 104 9.64 6.30 -11.00
C ALA A 104 8.28 6.73 -10.45
N GLY A 105 7.32 5.79 -10.37
CA GLY A 105 6.04 6.01 -9.70
C GLY A 105 6.12 6.09 -8.16
N VAL A 106 7.25 5.69 -7.56
CA VAL A 106 7.53 5.75 -6.12
C VAL A 106 8.33 7.01 -5.76
N GLU A 107 9.29 7.44 -6.59
CA GLU A 107 10.04 8.68 -6.33
C GLU A 107 9.15 9.92 -6.35
N GLN A 108 8.11 9.94 -7.18
CA GLN A 108 7.11 11.01 -7.12
C GLN A 108 6.35 10.97 -5.77
N LYS A 109 5.97 9.79 -5.26
CA LYS A 109 4.91 9.63 -4.24
C LYS A 109 5.30 9.72 -2.77
N PHE A 110 6.56 9.99 -2.42
CA PHE A 110 7.03 9.76 -1.05
C PHE A 110 7.68 10.98 -0.39
N GLY A 111 6.83 11.92 0.02
CA GLY A 111 6.95 12.71 1.25
C GLY A 111 5.65 12.54 2.03
N GLY A 112 5.72 12.26 3.34
CA GLY A 112 4.60 11.82 4.18
C GLY A 112 3.22 12.39 3.79
N HIS A 113 2.28 11.47 3.52
CA HIS A 113 0.95 11.72 2.93
C HIS A 113 0.93 12.28 1.50
N GLY A 114 1.62 11.64 0.54
CA GLY A 114 1.34 11.83 -0.90
C GLY A 114 1.26 13.28 -1.36
N LEU A 115 2.03 14.15 -0.70
CA LEU A 115 2.06 15.59 -0.89
C LEU A 115 3.52 16.00 -0.77
N ILE A 116 4.27 15.79 -1.85
CA ILE A 116 5.51 16.54 -2.02
C ILE A 116 5.09 18.00 -2.28
N LEU A 117 5.17 18.82 -1.22
CA LEU A 117 4.91 20.27 -1.20
C LEU A 117 5.97 21.10 -1.95
N SER A 118 6.78 20.49 -2.81
CA SER A 118 7.72 21.19 -3.68
C SER A 118 7.96 20.35 -4.93
N THR A 119 7.45 20.82 -6.07
CA THR A 119 7.63 20.29 -7.44
C THR A 119 6.88 19.01 -7.82
N GLY A 120 5.55 19.09 -8.03
CA GLY A 120 4.92 18.28 -9.09
C GLY A 120 3.91 17.19 -8.71
N GLU A 121 3.40 17.13 -7.47
CA GLU A 121 2.34 16.16 -7.11
C GLU A 121 0.99 16.77 -6.72
N LEU A 122 0.87 18.09 -6.66
CA LEU A 122 -0.44 18.74 -6.69
C LEU A 122 -0.93 18.75 -8.13
N LYS A 123 -1.79 17.80 -8.52
CA LYS A 123 -2.64 17.95 -9.72
C LYS A 123 -3.81 18.89 -9.46
N ALA A 124 -3.54 20.03 -8.84
CA ALA A 124 -4.47 21.14 -8.73
C ALA A 124 -3.85 22.29 -9.52
N SER A 125 -4.30 22.48 -10.75
CA SER A 125 -3.92 23.62 -11.58
C SER A 125 -4.53 24.94 -11.09
N ASP A 126 -5.45 24.87 -10.13
CA ASP A 126 -6.31 25.96 -9.65
C ASP A 126 -6.58 25.90 -8.13
N GLU A 127 -7.02 27.03 -7.57
CA GLU A 127 -7.36 27.16 -6.14
C GLU A 127 -8.50 26.22 -5.71
N GLU A 128 -9.43 25.89 -6.61
CA GLU A 128 -10.53 24.97 -6.34
C GLU A 128 -10.04 23.53 -6.16
N GLY A 129 -9.12 23.08 -7.01
CA GLY A 129 -8.48 21.78 -6.88
C GLY A 129 -7.73 21.65 -5.57
N LEU A 130 -7.02 22.70 -5.13
CA LEU A 130 -6.31 22.70 -3.86
C LEU A 130 -7.27 22.53 -2.68
N ARG A 131 -8.40 23.25 -2.67
CA ARG A 131 -9.42 23.10 -1.62
C ARG A 131 -9.98 21.67 -1.55
N LYS A 132 -10.25 21.03 -2.69
CA LYS A 132 -10.74 19.63 -2.73
C LYS A 132 -9.69 18.66 -2.18
N VAL A 133 -8.42 18.83 -2.57
CA VAL A 133 -7.32 18.00 -2.06
C VAL A 133 -7.16 18.17 -0.55
N THR A 134 -7.22 19.39 -0.04
CA THR A 134 -7.15 19.68 1.41
C THR A 134 -8.29 19.00 2.21
N ARG A 135 -9.52 19.05 1.68
CA ARG A 135 -10.68 18.32 2.25
C ARG A 135 -10.43 16.81 2.26
N LEU A 136 -10.02 16.24 1.13
CA LEU A 136 -9.73 14.80 0.99
C LEU A 136 -8.59 14.35 1.87
N HIS A 137 -7.58 15.20 2.07
CA HIS A 137 -6.45 14.89 2.89
C HIS A 137 -6.86 14.73 4.35
N THR A 138 -7.59 15.70 4.91
CA THR A 138 -8.11 15.58 6.28
C THR A 138 -9.10 14.41 6.42
N ALA A 139 -9.93 14.17 5.40
CA ALA A 139 -10.80 12.99 5.37
C ALA A 139 -10.03 11.66 5.39
N THR A 140 -8.82 11.63 4.81
CA THR A 140 -7.97 10.43 4.80
C THR A 140 -7.43 10.12 6.21
N HIS A 141 -7.13 11.12 7.02
CA HIS A 141 -6.73 10.94 8.43
C HIS A 141 -7.88 10.40 9.27
N LEU A 142 -9.09 10.91 9.05
CA LEU A 142 -10.31 10.39 9.70
C LEU A 142 -10.59 8.95 9.28
N LEU A 143 -10.45 8.65 7.99
CA LEU A 143 -10.60 7.31 7.43
C LEU A 143 -9.61 6.33 8.08
N HIS A 144 -8.34 6.72 8.19
CA HIS A 144 -7.33 5.85 8.76
C HIS A 144 -7.63 5.53 10.23
N GLN A 145 -7.97 6.53 11.03
CA GLN A 145 -8.39 6.30 12.42
C GLN A 145 -9.66 5.44 12.50
N ALA A 146 -10.68 5.70 11.67
CA ALA A 146 -11.91 4.93 11.66
C ALA A 146 -11.67 3.45 11.28
N ILE A 147 -10.74 3.17 10.37
CA ILE A 147 -10.32 1.80 10.05
C ILE A 147 -9.72 1.13 11.28
N ARG A 148 -8.85 1.83 12.02
CA ARG A 148 -8.23 1.29 13.25
C ARG A 148 -9.27 1.06 14.35
N ASP A 149 -10.27 1.92 14.47
CA ASP A 149 -11.35 1.77 15.45
C ASP A 149 -12.25 0.56 15.16
N VAL A 150 -12.46 0.23 13.88
CA VAL A 150 -13.34 -0.89 13.47
C VAL A 150 -12.58 -2.21 13.39
N LEU A 151 -11.36 -2.19 12.84
CA LEU A 151 -10.60 -3.41 12.52
C LEU A 151 -9.53 -3.74 13.56
N GLY A 152 -9.00 -2.75 14.28
CA GLY A 152 -7.97 -2.91 15.31
C GLY A 152 -6.75 -1.99 15.12
N PRO A 153 -6.00 -1.70 16.21
CA PRO A 153 -4.84 -0.82 16.19
C PRO A 153 -3.61 -1.39 15.46
N GLU A 154 -3.63 -2.67 15.10
CA GLU A 154 -2.59 -3.34 14.32
C GLU A 154 -2.62 -2.98 12.83
N VAL A 155 -3.72 -2.38 12.34
CA VAL A 155 -3.81 -1.95 10.95
C VAL A 155 -2.83 -0.83 10.67
N GLN A 156 -1.97 -1.04 9.68
CA GLN A 156 -0.92 -0.11 9.26
C GLN A 156 -1.23 0.40 7.86
N GLN A 157 -0.88 1.66 7.60
CA GLN A 157 -0.91 2.22 6.26
C GLN A 157 0.18 1.57 5.40
N MET A 158 -0.23 1.01 4.26
CA MET A 158 0.65 0.41 3.25
C MET A 158 0.90 1.37 2.07
N GLY A 159 0.03 2.38 1.91
CA GLY A 159 0.14 3.39 0.87
C GLY A 159 -1.03 4.36 0.90
N SER A 160 -0.83 5.57 0.40
CA SER A 160 -1.90 6.57 0.23
C SER A 160 -1.65 7.37 -1.06
N ASP A 161 -2.70 7.88 -1.67
CA ASP A 161 -2.66 8.73 -2.87
C ASP A 161 -3.93 9.56 -2.91
N ILE A 162 -3.77 10.88 -3.03
CA ILE A 162 -4.88 11.84 -3.02
C ILE A 162 -4.84 12.60 -4.34
N THR A 163 -5.97 12.63 -5.02
CA THR A 163 -6.18 13.45 -6.22
C THR A 163 -7.39 14.37 -6.01
N VAL A 164 -7.61 15.31 -6.92
CA VAL A 164 -8.78 16.21 -6.87
C VAL A 164 -10.14 15.48 -6.91
N GLU A 165 -10.16 14.23 -7.35
CA GLU A 165 -11.39 13.43 -7.49
C GLU A 165 -11.59 12.41 -6.36
N ARG A 166 -10.50 11.92 -5.75
CA ARG A 166 -10.57 10.79 -4.81
C ARG A 166 -9.35 10.70 -3.91
N THR A 167 -9.55 10.02 -2.78
CA THR A 167 -8.48 9.43 -1.99
C THR A 167 -8.43 7.92 -2.23
N ARG A 168 -7.21 7.37 -2.23
CA ARG A 168 -6.92 5.94 -2.30
C ARG A 168 -6.05 5.58 -1.11
N PHE A 169 -6.60 4.80 -0.20
CA PHE A 169 -5.95 4.41 1.04
C PHE A 169 -5.72 2.90 1.07
N ASP A 170 -4.46 2.50 1.22
CA ASP A 170 -4.03 1.10 1.29
C ASP A 170 -3.59 0.77 2.70
N PHE A 171 -4.06 -0.33 3.26
CA PHE A 171 -3.80 -0.73 4.64
C PHE A 171 -3.62 -2.24 4.79
N SER A 172 -2.90 -2.64 5.85
CA SER A 172 -2.62 -4.04 6.17
C SER A 172 -3.86 -4.72 6.74
N PHE A 173 -4.41 -5.68 5.98
CA PHE A 173 -5.53 -6.50 6.41
C PHE A 173 -5.65 -7.77 5.56
N ASP A 174 -5.88 -8.92 6.21
CA ASP A 174 -5.80 -10.23 5.56
C ASP A 174 -7.06 -10.64 4.80
N ARG A 175 -8.23 -10.14 5.21
CA ARG A 175 -9.52 -10.49 4.60
C ARG A 175 -10.21 -9.30 3.96
N LYS A 176 -11.22 -9.56 3.14
CA LYS A 176 -12.09 -8.51 2.62
C LYS A 176 -12.93 -7.92 3.77
N LEU A 177 -13.19 -6.62 3.71
CA LEU A 177 -14.08 -5.98 4.67
C LEU A 177 -15.52 -6.40 4.37
N SER A 178 -16.27 -6.70 5.42
CA SER A 178 -17.71 -6.91 5.32
C SER A 178 -18.43 -5.60 4.96
N PRO A 179 -19.61 -5.67 4.32
CA PRO A 179 -20.42 -4.48 4.07
C PRO A 179 -20.71 -3.67 5.34
N GLU A 180 -20.92 -4.35 6.46
CA GLU A 180 -21.21 -3.74 7.76
C GLU A 180 -20.00 -2.98 8.32
N GLU A 181 -18.79 -3.55 8.19
CA GLU A 181 -17.55 -2.85 8.58
C GLU A 181 -17.30 -1.62 7.72
N LEU A 182 -17.52 -1.71 6.41
CA LEU A 182 -17.40 -0.56 5.52
C LEU A 182 -18.38 0.56 5.87
N GLN A 183 -19.65 0.20 6.09
CA GLN A 183 -20.67 1.17 6.49
C GLN A 183 -20.30 1.83 7.81
N ARG A 184 -19.84 1.04 8.79
CA ARG A 184 -19.41 1.55 10.09
C ARG A 184 -18.24 2.53 9.97
N ILE A 185 -17.25 2.24 9.12
CA ILE A 185 -16.14 3.15 8.85
C ILE A 185 -16.66 4.47 8.28
N GLU A 186 -17.54 4.41 7.27
CA GLU A 186 -18.14 5.61 6.67
C GLU A 186 -18.97 6.42 7.67
N ASP A 187 -19.76 5.75 8.51
CA ASP A 187 -20.59 6.37 9.56
C ASP A 187 -19.73 7.07 10.62
N ILE A 188 -18.62 6.46 11.03
CA ILE A 188 -17.68 7.06 11.98
C ILE A 188 -17.05 8.32 11.38
N VAL A 189 -16.56 8.26 10.14
CA VAL A 189 -15.94 9.42 9.47
C VAL A 189 -16.95 10.57 9.35
N ASN A 190 -18.15 10.29 8.85
CA ASN A 190 -19.20 11.31 8.72
C ASN A 190 -19.68 11.82 10.08
N GLY A 191 -19.72 10.97 11.11
CA GLY A 191 -20.01 11.37 12.49
C GLY A 191 -18.99 12.39 13.00
N LYS A 192 -17.69 12.14 12.77
CA LYS A 192 -16.61 13.05 13.16
C LYS A 192 -16.62 14.34 12.35
N ILE A 193 -16.98 14.28 11.07
CA ILE A 193 -17.20 15.48 10.26
C ILE A 193 -18.32 16.33 10.85
N LYS A 194 -19.45 15.71 11.22
CA LYS A 194 -20.60 16.38 11.82
C LYS A 194 -20.33 16.98 13.20
N GLU A 195 -19.40 16.41 13.96
CA GLU A 195 -18.93 16.96 15.23
C GLU A 195 -18.11 18.26 15.06
N ASP A 196 -17.69 18.59 13.83
CA ASP A 196 -16.92 19.80 13.48
C ASP A 196 -15.68 20.01 14.38
N LEU A 197 -14.86 18.97 14.47
CA LEU A 197 -13.66 18.96 15.28
C LEU A 197 -12.60 19.89 14.69
N GLN A 198 -11.87 20.58 15.59
CA GLN A 198 -10.76 21.44 15.18
C GLN A 198 -9.56 20.61 14.72
N VAL A 199 -8.92 21.05 13.66
CA VAL A 199 -7.67 20.48 13.15
C VAL A 199 -6.53 21.44 13.49
N LYS A 200 -5.52 20.93 14.18
CA LYS A 200 -4.35 21.70 14.59
C LYS A 200 -3.08 20.90 14.29
N TYR A 201 -1.95 21.56 14.36
CA TYR A 201 -0.66 20.89 14.37
C TYR A 201 0.25 21.48 15.45
N GLU A 202 1.17 20.66 15.91
CA GLU A 202 2.30 21.07 16.73
C GLU A 202 3.59 20.67 16.02
N GLU A 203 4.55 21.58 15.97
CA GLU A 203 5.88 21.32 15.44
C GLU A 203 6.81 20.98 16.59
N MET A 204 7.46 19.82 16.52
CA MET A 204 8.31 19.31 17.58
C MET A 204 9.41 18.42 17.02
N SER A 205 10.38 18.05 17.87
CA SER A 205 11.41 17.11 17.48
C SER A 205 10.78 15.75 17.17
N LYS A 206 11.37 15.00 16.24
CA LYS A 206 10.93 13.64 15.91
C LYS A 206 10.86 12.74 17.15
N GLU A 207 11.83 12.86 18.05
CA GLU A 207 11.87 12.07 19.28
C GLU A 207 10.69 12.40 20.21
N ASP A 208 10.33 13.68 20.34
CA ASP A 208 9.18 14.09 21.15
C ASP A 208 7.86 13.73 20.47
N ALA A 209 7.79 13.84 19.14
CA ALA A 209 6.63 13.44 18.37
C ALA A 209 6.32 11.94 18.53
N GLU A 210 7.34 11.08 18.59
CA GLU A 210 7.15 9.64 18.86
C GLU A 210 6.53 9.38 20.24
N LYS A 211 6.85 10.21 21.25
CA LYS A 211 6.27 10.13 22.60
C LYS A 211 4.79 10.51 22.63
N THR A 212 4.30 11.27 21.65
CA THR A 212 2.88 11.66 21.56
C THR A 212 1.94 10.53 21.14
N SER A 213 2.48 9.35 20.79
CA SER A 213 1.73 8.24 20.20
C SER A 213 1.02 8.60 18.89
N ALA A 214 1.50 9.63 18.18
CA ALA A 214 1.02 9.94 16.84
C ALA A 214 1.50 8.89 15.84
N LEU A 215 0.61 8.55 14.91
CA LEU A 215 0.90 7.59 13.86
C LEU A 215 1.93 8.21 12.91
N HIS A 216 2.96 7.45 12.61
CA HIS A 216 4.01 7.85 11.70
C HIS A 216 4.35 6.67 10.81
N PHE A 217 4.60 6.95 9.53
CA PHE A 217 4.82 5.90 8.53
C PHE A 217 6.20 6.10 7.94
N PHE A 218 7.01 5.03 7.94
CA PHE A 218 8.39 5.06 7.44
C PHE A 218 9.29 6.01 8.23
N LYS A 219 9.66 5.59 9.46
CA LYS A 219 10.52 6.33 10.41
C LYS A 219 11.75 7.00 9.77
N GLU A 220 12.35 6.37 8.77
CA GLU A 220 13.60 6.81 8.13
C GLU A 220 13.45 8.07 7.25
N LYS A 221 12.23 8.44 6.88
CA LYS A 221 11.98 9.51 5.88
C LYS A 221 11.62 10.87 6.46
N TYR A 222 11.54 11.01 7.79
CA TYR A 222 11.18 12.27 8.42
C TYR A 222 12.42 13.09 8.82
N PRO A 223 12.39 14.42 8.61
CA PRO A 223 13.41 15.33 9.13
C PRO A 223 13.40 15.38 10.66
N ASP A 224 14.42 16.01 11.26
CA ASP A 224 14.57 16.09 12.72
C ASP A 224 13.42 16.85 13.41
N MET A 225 12.85 17.83 12.71
CA MET A 225 11.65 18.57 13.12
C MET A 225 10.45 18.12 12.30
N VAL A 226 9.38 17.70 12.97
CA VAL A 226 8.18 17.17 12.32
C VAL A 226 6.95 17.94 12.77
N LYS A 227 5.95 17.99 11.88
CA LYS A 227 4.62 18.49 12.20
C LYS A 227 3.70 17.32 12.52
N VAL A 228 3.14 17.34 13.73
CA VAL A 228 2.13 16.37 14.17
C VAL A 228 0.77 17.04 14.05
N TYR A 229 0.01 16.64 13.02
CA TYR A 229 -1.37 17.09 12.87
C TYR A 229 -2.27 16.25 13.76
N TYR A 230 -3.25 16.89 14.39
CA TYR A 230 -4.23 16.24 15.23
C TYR A 230 -5.62 16.83 15.03
N ILE A 231 -6.63 15.97 15.15
CA ILE A 231 -8.04 16.31 14.98
C ILE A 231 -8.75 16.14 16.33
N GLY A 232 -9.10 17.25 16.97
CA GLY A 232 -9.73 17.28 18.29
C GLY A 232 -9.30 18.49 19.12
N LYS A 233 -9.74 18.51 20.38
CA LYS A 233 -9.51 19.67 21.27
C LYS A 233 -8.03 19.86 21.62
N ASP A 234 -7.38 18.77 22.02
CA ASP A 234 -5.99 18.75 22.51
C ASP A 234 -5.27 17.52 21.98
N LEU A 235 -3.96 17.59 21.79
CA LEU A 235 -3.12 16.50 21.29
C LEU A 235 -3.26 15.19 22.08
N LYS A 236 -3.55 15.27 23.38
CA LYS A 236 -3.75 14.09 24.26
C LYS A 236 -5.05 13.35 23.98
N ASN A 237 -6.13 14.08 23.67
CA ASN A 237 -7.48 13.56 23.49
C ASN A 237 -7.95 13.67 22.03
N ALA A 238 -7.03 13.89 21.11
CA ALA A 238 -7.32 13.97 19.69
C ALA A 238 -7.84 12.61 19.20
N TYR A 239 -8.83 12.68 18.32
CA TYR A 239 -9.39 11.49 17.69
C TYR A 239 -8.35 10.83 16.77
N SER A 240 -7.72 11.64 15.91
CA SER A 240 -6.62 11.22 15.04
C SER A 240 -5.42 12.13 15.27
N LYS A 241 -4.22 11.55 15.21
CA LYS A 241 -2.94 12.26 15.31
C LYS A 241 -1.88 11.57 14.47
N GLU A 242 -1.32 12.29 13.50
CA GLU A 242 -0.41 11.71 12.52
C GLU A 242 0.73 12.69 12.14
N PHE A 243 1.88 12.13 11.79
CA PHE A 243 3.00 12.89 11.25
C PHE A 243 2.68 13.25 9.81
N CYS A 244 2.46 14.54 9.55
CA CYS A 244 2.00 15.00 8.26
C CYS A 244 2.55 16.38 7.91
N GLY A 245 2.95 16.57 6.65
CA GLY A 245 3.43 17.86 6.14
C GLY A 245 2.43 18.61 5.26
N GLY A 246 1.36 17.95 4.83
CA GLY A 246 0.44 18.47 3.81
C GLY A 246 -0.59 19.49 4.34
N PRO A 247 -1.31 20.19 3.44
CA PRO A 247 -2.38 21.09 3.83
C PRO A 247 -3.58 20.35 4.43
N HIS A 248 -4.20 20.95 5.44
CA HIS A 248 -5.40 20.45 6.11
C HIS A 248 -6.48 21.54 6.19
N VAL A 249 -7.74 21.11 6.35
CA VAL A 249 -8.83 22.05 6.68
C VAL A 249 -8.66 22.51 8.12
N GLU A 250 -9.25 23.64 8.51
CA GLU A 250 -9.16 24.13 9.89
C GLU A 250 -10.14 23.39 10.81
N HIS A 251 -11.27 22.96 10.26
CA HIS A 251 -12.30 22.21 10.99
C HIS A 251 -12.92 21.11 10.12
N THR A 252 -13.27 19.97 10.74
CA THR A 252 -13.73 18.79 9.99
C THR A 252 -15.04 19.03 9.26
N GLY A 253 -15.86 19.99 9.67
CA GLY A 253 -17.09 20.38 8.98
C GLY A 253 -16.86 20.91 7.55
N GLU A 254 -15.67 21.42 7.24
CA GLU A 254 -15.31 21.85 5.87
C GLU A 254 -15.19 20.68 4.89
N ILE A 255 -15.04 19.45 5.41
CA ILE A 255 -14.83 18.25 4.59
C ILE A 255 -16.08 17.95 3.76
N GLY A 256 -17.29 18.24 4.26
CA GLY A 256 -18.56 17.87 3.61
C GLY A 256 -18.96 16.42 3.89
N THR A 257 -19.42 15.68 2.90
CA THR A 257 -19.84 14.28 3.07
C THR A 257 -18.78 13.32 2.54
N PHE A 258 -18.29 12.42 3.39
CA PHE A 258 -17.36 11.38 2.98
C PHE A 258 -18.11 10.16 2.45
N VAL A 259 -17.69 9.64 1.29
CA VAL A 259 -18.32 8.49 0.65
C VAL A 259 -17.27 7.49 0.16
N VAL A 260 -17.37 6.24 0.61
CA VAL A 260 -16.59 5.11 0.12
C VAL A 260 -17.14 4.68 -1.24
N LYS A 261 -16.31 4.76 -2.29
CA LYS A 261 -16.69 4.38 -3.65
C LYS A 261 -16.48 2.90 -3.93
N LYS A 262 -15.37 2.33 -3.45
CA LYS A 262 -15.08 0.90 -3.60
C LYS A 262 -14.00 0.42 -2.65
N GLN A 263 -14.01 -0.89 -2.40
CA GLN A 263 -12.89 -1.62 -1.81
C GLN A 263 -12.27 -2.60 -2.82
N GLU A 264 -10.96 -2.79 -2.76
CA GLU A 264 -10.17 -3.68 -3.63
C GLU A 264 -9.13 -4.44 -2.79
N SER A 265 -8.70 -5.63 -3.24
CA SER A 265 -7.54 -6.31 -2.65
C SER A 265 -6.30 -5.99 -3.48
N VAL A 266 -5.26 -5.45 -2.86
CA VAL A 266 -3.98 -5.12 -3.51
C VAL A 266 -2.98 -6.18 -3.07
N GLY A 267 -3.10 -7.37 -3.63
CA GLY A 267 -2.36 -8.54 -3.15
C GLY A 267 -3.01 -9.16 -1.91
N ARG A 268 -2.20 -9.90 -1.13
CA ARG A 268 -2.69 -10.83 -0.11
C ARG A 268 -3.03 -10.16 1.21
N SER A 269 -2.08 -9.43 1.78
CA SER A 269 -2.18 -8.78 3.10
C SER A 269 -2.53 -7.29 3.03
N THR A 270 -2.79 -6.75 1.84
CA THR A 270 -3.13 -5.34 1.67
C THR A 270 -4.52 -5.19 1.06
N LYS A 271 -5.31 -4.30 1.65
CA LYS A 271 -6.62 -3.88 1.17
C LYS A 271 -6.59 -2.42 0.83
N ARG A 272 -7.43 -2.01 -0.13
CA ARG A 272 -7.52 -0.66 -0.65
C ARG A 272 -8.94 -0.17 -0.55
N ILE A 273 -9.12 1.02 0.01
CA ILE A 273 -10.36 1.79 -0.04
C ILE A 273 -10.14 2.96 -0.99
N ARG A 274 -11.10 3.18 -1.89
CA ARG A 274 -11.21 4.45 -2.62
C ARG A 274 -12.43 5.19 -2.13
N ALA A 275 -12.24 6.44 -1.76
CA ALA A 275 -13.29 7.30 -1.27
C ALA A 275 -13.20 8.68 -1.90
N THR A 276 -14.26 9.46 -1.74
CA THR A 276 -14.31 10.86 -2.16
C THR A 276 -15.08 11.68 -1.14
N VAL A 277 -15.02 13.00 -1.29
CA VAL A 277 -15.80 13.95 -0.49
C VAL A 277 -16.71 14.73 -1.42
N VAL A 278 -17.94 14.96 -0.96
CA VAL A 278 -18.97 15.75 -1.66
C VAL A 278 -19.26 16.99 -0.84
#